data_AF-Q584V7-F1
#
_entry.id   AF-Q584V7-F1
#
_cell.length_a   1.000
_cell.length_b   1.000
_cell.length_c   1.000
_cell.angle_alpha   90.00
_cell.angle_beta   90.00
_cell.angle_gamma   90.00
#
_symmetry.space_group_name_H-M   'P 1'
#
loop_
_entity.id
_entity.type
_entity.pdbx_description
1 polymer ?
#
loop_
_entity_poly.entity_id
_entity_poly.type
_entity_poly.pdbx_seq_one_letter_code
_entity_poly.pdbx_strand_id
1 'polypeptide(L)'
;MLRDGDRYTFQFAELRGDSYYTAFGKITNSFLQMYRNTKHYELILTAFLNRLLEDPTKISSENYKILGDALMGCINTLVAERQAPEPIRRLKARGPDYRRWNENDEDEVFEEESEEEYDEGPQISEEEQKKLEEDRIERERLEEERIAAREEERRRNEEELRSRARQVDRRAMSELLQHVAVMNPGQKKPKGGKQQKQISAETVDDMEIQVTLLRKEKDRIQMVLQYSEEDLPSKLAEAKQQLDEVVSKLNAQGSAKKGDTGTANMGQKQLSSRLSELTQKQTKLTMERNRLALQLKTEPCPLREELLAVLKERDEAQVKVDFA
;
A
#
# COMPACT_ATOMS: atom_id res chain seq x y z
N MET A 1 13.83 0.73 -23.65
CA MET A 1 14.51 0.95 -24.94
C MET A 1 15.54 2.05 -24.71
N LEU A 2 16.83 1.71 -24.63
CA LEU A 2 17.88 2.72 -24.70
C LEU A 2 17.84 3.33 -26.10
N ARG A 3 17.78 4.65 -26.22
CA ARG A 3 18.00 5.32 -27.51
C ARG A 3 19.48 5.15 -27.83
N ASP A 4 19.81 4.77 -29.06
CA ASP A 4 21.20 4.52 -29.50
C ASP A 4 22.16 5.71 -29.27
N GLY A 5 21.67 6.91 -28.95
CA GLY A 5 22.47 8.08 -28.60
C GLY A 5 23.16 8.04 -27.23
N ASP A 6 22.61 7.35 -26.23
CA ASP A 6 23.15 7.40 -24.85
C ASP A 6 24.40 6.53 -24.66
N ARG A 7 24.62 5.56 -25.55
CA ARG A 7 25.84 4.73 -25.56
C ARG A 7 27.10 5.55 -25.85
N TYR A 8 26.97 6.60 -26.65
CA TYR A 8 28.11 7.42 -27.07
C TYR A 8 28.50 8.48 -26.03
N THR A 9 27.57 8.91 -25.18
CA THR A 9 27.77 10.04 -24.26
C THR A 9 28.79 9.73 -23.16
N PHE A 10 28.84 8.48 -22.69
CA PHE A 10 29.75 8.06 -21.61
C PHE A 10 31.08 7.50 -22.13
N GLN A 11 31.09 6.88 -23.31
CA GLN A 11 32.25 6.16 -23.82
C GLN A 11 33.29 7.07 -24.49
N PHE A 12 32.88 8.27 -24.94
CA PHE A 12 33.74 9.25 -25.64
C PHE A 12 33.85 10.60 -24.89
N ALA A 13 33.46 10.66 -23.61
CA ALA A 13 33.54 11.88 -22.83
C ALA A 13 35.00 12.19 -22.44
N GLU A 14 35.63 13.14 -23.15
CA GLU A 14 36.86 13.79 -22.67
C GLU A 14 36.49 14.93 -21.72
N LEU A 15 36.67 14.71 -20.42
CA LEU A 15 36.41 15.73 -19.40
C LEU A 15 37.66 16.57 -19.19
N ARG A 16 37.59 17.86 -19.55
CA ARG A 16 38.70 18.82 -19.34
C ARG A 16 38.21 20.09 -18.65
N GLY A 17 38.28 20.11 -17.33
CA GLY A 17 37.90 21.25 -16.49
C GLY A 17 36.53 21.11 -15.83
N ASP A 18 36.27 21.95 -14.82
CA ASP A 18 35.17 21.81 -13.87
C ASP A 18 33.78 21.87 -14.52
N SER A 19 33.63 22.66 -15.59
CA SER A 19 32.38 22.78 -16.34
C SER A 19 31.97 21.46 -17.00
N TYR A 20 32.93 20.71 -17.53
CA TYR A 20 32.68 19.40 -18.15
C TYR A 20 32.30 18.36 -17.09
N TYR A 21 32.97 18.35 -15.93
CA TYR A 21 32.58 17.49 -14.81
C TYR A 21 31.16 17.79 -14.32
N THR A 22 30.81 19.06 -14.20
CA THR A 22 29.47 19.50 -13.79
C THR A 22 28.40 19.08 -14.81
N ALA A 23 28.66 19.28 -16.10
CA ALA A 23 27.76 18.86 -17.18
C ALA A 23 27.59 17.34 -17.20
N PHE A 24 28.69 16.59 -17.06
CA PHE A 24 28.67 15.14 -16.97
C PHE A 24 27.86 14.65 -15.77
N GLY A 25 28.02 15.28 -14.59
CA GLY A 25 27.21 14.98 -13.41
C GLY A 25 25.71 15.17 -13.65
N LYS A 26 25.31 16.24 -14.35
CA LYS A 26 23.90 16.48 -14.71
C LYS A 26 23.34 15.42 -15.67
N ILE A 27 24.13 14.99 -16.65
CA ILE A 27 23.75 13.93 -17.60
C ILE A 27 23.60 12.59 -16.87
N THR A 28 24.56 12.24 -16.02
CA THR A 28 24.51 11.02 -15.20
C THR A 28 23.30 11.02 -14.28
N ASN A 29 23.00 12.14 -13.61
CA ASN A 29 21.80 12.25 -12.78
C ASN A 29 20.52 12.06 -13.61
N SER A 30 20.42 12.69 -14.78
CA SER A 30 19.27 12.52 -15.67
C SER A 30 19.09 11.06 -16.11
N PHE A 31 20.21 10.39 -16.43
CA PHE A 31 20.21 8.97 -16.78
C PHE A 31 19.72 8.10 -15.62
N LEU A 32 20.20 8.33 -14.40
CA LEU A 32 19.73 7.60 -13.21
C LEU A 32 18.24 7.84 -12.94
N GLN A 33 17.77 9.08 -13.06
CA GLN A 33 16.36 9.44 -12.84
C GLN A 33 15.41 8.74 -13.82
N MET A 34 15.85 8.40 -15.04
CA MET A 34 15.03 7.62 -15.97
C MET A 34 14.66 6.22 -15.43
N TYR A 35 15.47 5.68 -14.52
CA TYR A 35 15.22 4.38 -13.91
C TYR A 35 14.45 4.46 -12.59
N ARG A 36 14.13 5.65 -12.08
CA ARG A 36 13.54 5.85 -10.74
C ARG A 36 12.30 5.00 -10.47
N ASN A 37 11.46 4.78 -11.49
CA ASN A 37 10.22 4.00 -11.35
C ASN A 37 10.38 2.52 -11.73
N THR A 38 11.61 2.06 -12.00
CA THR A 38 11.88 0.67 -12.34
C THR A 38 12.21 -0.14 -11.09
N LYS A 39 11.83 -1.43 -11.09
CA LYS A 39 12.13 -2.35 -9.97
C LYS A 39 13.62 -2.53 -9.69
N HIS A 40 14.48 -2.16 -10.64
CA HIS A 40 15.93 -2.33 -10.57
C HIS A 40 16.65 -1.03 -10.22
N TYR A 41 15.94 0.05 -9.91
CA TYR A 41 16.55 1.35 -9.62
C TYR A 41 17.61 1.27 -8.51
N GLU A 42 17.26 0.64 -7.38
CA GLU A 42 18.18 0.47 -6.25
C GLU A 42 19.40 -0.36 -6.63
N LEU A 43 19.22 -1.41 -7.43
CA LEU A 43 20.31 -2.26 -7.88
C LEU A 43 21.26 -1.50 -8.83
N ILE A 44 20.71 -0.66 -9.72
CA ILE A 44 21.48 0.20 -10.62
C ILE A 44 22.24 1.26 -9.82
N LEU A 45 21.59 1.92 -8.86
CA LEU A 45 22.19 2.94 -8.01
C LEU A 45 23.33 2.37 -7.16
N THR A 46 23.11 1.19 -6.56
CA THR A 46 24.12 0.49 -5.75
C THR A 46 25.32 0.09 -6.60
N ALA A 47 25.09 -0.45 -7.80
CA ALA A 47 26.18 -0.79 -8.71
C ALA A 47 26.97 0.44 -9.16
N PHE A 48 26.29 1.57 -9.41
CA PHE A 48 26.93 2.83 -9.76
C PHE A 48 27.82 3.36 -8.62
N LEU A 49 27.30 3.40 -7.39
CA LEU A 49 28.05 3.85 -6.22
C LEU A 49 29.23 2.94 -5.91
N ASN A 50 29.04 1.62 -5.96
CA ASN A 50 30.13 0.66 -5.77
C ASN A 50 31.25 0.85 -6.80
N ARG A 51 30.91 1.18 -8.05
CA ARG A 51 31.90 1.45 -9.10
C ARG A 51 32.61 2.79 -8.88
N LEU A 52 31.89 3.81 -8.42
CA LEU A 52 32.46 5.12 -8.09
C LEU A 52 33.50 5.00 -6.97
N LEU A 53 33.24 4.11 -6.01
CA LEU A 53 34.03 3.91 -4.78
C LEU A 53 35.00 2.72 -4.85
N GLU A 54 35.17 2.09 -6.02
CA GLU A 54 35.98 0.87 -6.17
C GLU A 54 37.47 1.12 -5.85
N ASP A 55 37.99 2.29 -6.21
CA ASP A 55 39.35 2.73 -5.91
C ASP A 55 39.32 3.96 -4.98
N PRO A 56 39.25 3.75 -3.65
CA PRO A 56 39.11 4.84 -2.71
C PRO A 56 40.32 5.79 -2.68
N THR A 57 41.47 5.34 -3.18
CA THR A 57 42.72 6.13 -3.30
C THR A 57 42.65 7.22 -4.36
N LYS A 58 41.67 7.17 -5.29
CA LYS A 58 41.50 8.15 -6.36
C LYS A 58 40.63 9.35 -5.96
N ILE A 59 40.00 9.30 -4.79
CA ILE A 59 39.07 10.33 -4.31
C ILE A 59 39.75 11.06 -3.15
N SER A 60 39.79 12.40 -3.21
CA SER A 60 40.33 13.21 -2.12
C SER A 60 39.49 13.04 -0.85
N SER A 61 40.12 13.12 0.32
CA SER A 61 39.40 13.08 1.60
C SER A 61 38.35 14.18 1.72
N GLU A 62 38.60 15.34 1.10
CA GLU A 62 37.66 16.45 1.03
C GLU A 62 36.39 16.09 0.23
N ASN A 63 36.54 15.44 -0.93
CA ASN A 63 35.40 14.99 -1.73
C ASN A 63 34.57 13.92 -0.99
N TYR A 64 35.21 13.07 -0.18
CA TYR A 64 34.50 12.13 0.68
C TYR A 64 33.66 12.83 1.75
N LYS A 65 34.21 13.88 2.39
CA LYS A 65 33.46 14.67 3.36
C LYS A 65 32.26 15.33 2.72
N ILE A 66 32.46 16.00 1.58
CA ILE A 66 31.38 16.65 0.83
C ILE A 66 30.27 15.63 0.46
N LEU A 67 30.65 14.45 -0.01
CA LEU A 67 29.69 13.39 -0.33
C LEU A 67 28.96 12.88 0.93
N GLY A 68 29.68 12.69 2.03
CA GLY A 68 29.14 12.27 3.32
C GLY A 68 28.12 13.27 3.86
N ASP A 69 28.47 14.55 3.88
CA ASP A 69 27.61 15.64 4.34
C ASP A 69 26.34 15.75 3.47
N ALA A 70 26.47 15.62 2.15
CA ALA A 70 25.34 15.61 1.23
C ALA A 70 24.41 14.40 1.45
N LEU A 71 24.97 13.21 1.69
CA LEU A 71 24.20 12.01 1.99
C LEU A 71 23.49 12.11 3.35
N MET A 72 24.19 12.61 4.36
CA MET A 72 23.60 12.89 5.68
C MET A 72 22.48 13.91 5.58
N GLY A 73 22.65 14.98 4.80
CA GLY A 73 21.58 15.94 4.50
C GLY A 73 20.37 15.30 3.81
N CYS A 74 20.61 14.41 2.84
CA CYS A 74 19.53 13.64 2.20
C CYS A 74 18.80 12.72 3.19
N ILE A 75 19.53 12.08 4.11
CA ILE A 75 18.94 11.21 5.13
C ILE A 75 18.13 12.04 6.12
N ASN A 76 18.69 13.14 6.62
CA ASN A 76 18.04 14.02 7.58
C ASN A 76 16.75 14.62 6.99
N THR A 77 16.75 15.02 5.72
CA THR A 77 15.54 15.49 5.04
C THR A 77 14.51 14.38 4.87
N LEU A 78 14.89 13.16 4.53
CA LEU A 78 13.98 12.00 4.47
C LEU A 78 13.40 11.63 5.85
N VAL A 79 14.20 11.73 6.91
CA VAL A 79 13.76 11.49 8.29
C VAL A 79 12.81 12.59 8.73
N ALA A 80 13.14 13.86 8.50
CA ALA A 80 12.28 15.00 8.78
C ALA A 80 10.96 14.92 8.01
N GLU A 81 10.97 14.53 6.73
CA GLU A 81 9.74 14.28 5.96
C GLU A 81 8.92 13.11 6.50
N ARG A 82 9.56 12.11 7.12
CA ARG A 82 8.84 10.99 7.78
C ARG A 82 8.25 11.38 9.13
N GLN A 83 8.91 12.26 9.86
CA GLN A 83 8.49 12.73 11.19
C GLN A 83 7.52 13.92 11.12
N ALA A 84 7.48 14.65 10.00
CA ALA A 84 6.57 15.78 9.83
C ALA A 84 5.10 15.32 9.89
N PRO A 85 4.22 16.07 10.58
CA PRO A 85 2.79 15.78 10.62
C PRO A 85 2.18 15.76 9.20
N GLU A 86 1.25 14.85 8.96
CA GLU A 86 0.53 14.60 7.68
C GLU A 86 0.19 15.86 6.84
N PRO A 87 -0.30 16.99 7.40
CA PRO A 87 -0.53 18.21 6.60
C PRO A 87 0.70 18.69 5.83
N ILE A 88 1.91 18.57 6.41
CA ILE A 88 3.17 19.02 5.79
C ILE A 88 3.63 18.02 4.72
N ARG A 89 3.45 16.71 4.94
CA ARG A 89 3.77 15.68 3.94
C ARG A 89 2.92 15.83 2.68
N ARG A 90 1.65 16.21 2.80
CA ARG A 90 0.76 16.44 1.66
C ARG A 90 1.14 17.68 0.84
N LEU A 91 1.67 18.72 1.49
CA LEU A 91 2.20 19.90 0.80
C LEU A 91 3.46 19.58 -0.02
N LYS A 92 4.40 18.79 0.51
CA LYS A 92 5.65 18.43 -0.19
C LYS A 92 5.51 17.28 -1.20
N ALA A 93 4.57 16.35 -1.00
CA ALA A 93 4.31 15.26 -1.95
C ALA A 93 3.63 15.73 -3.25
N ARG A 94 3.11 16.97 -3.27
CA ARG A 94 2.71 17.66 -4.49
C ARG A 94 4.01 18.12 -5.17
N GLY A 95 4.57 17.23 -6.01
CA GLY A 95 5.79 17.51 -6.77
C GLY A 95 5.73 18.86 -7.47
N PRO A 96 6.89 19.48 -7.78
CA PRO A 96 6.95 20.85 -8.25
C PRO A 96 6.16 20.95 -9.57
N ASP A 97 5.07 21.71 -9.55
CA ASP A 97 4.33 22.03 -10.77
C ASP A 97 5.13 23.11 -11.51
N TYR A 98 6.07 22.68 -12.35
CA TYR A 98 6.96 23.52 -13.16
C TYR A 98 6.22 24.39 -14.21
N ARG A 99 4.90 24.59 -14.09
CA ARG A 99 4.11 25.49 -14.95
C ARG A 99 3.69 26.80 -14.29
N ARG A 100 4.17 27.10 -13.08
CA ARG A 100 3.71 28.27 -12.31
C ARG A 100 4.81 29.14 -11.70
N TRP A 101 6.05 29.02 -12.16
CA TRP A 101 7.09 30.03 -11.90
C TRP A 101 7.04 31.08 -13.00
N ASN A 102 6.02 31.93 -12.91
CA ASN A 102 6.02 33.23 -13.55
C ASN A 102 6.74 34.16 -12.57
N GLU A 103 7.80 34.78 -13.07
CA GLU A 103 8.46 35.99 -12.57
C GLU A 103 7.58 36.79 -11.59
N ASN A 104 7.94 36.85 -10.28
CA ASN A 104 7.67 37.98 -9.36
C ASN A 104 7.69 37.69 -7.83
N ASP A 105 8.01 36.50 -7.33
CA ASP A 105 8.14 36.32 -5.87
C ASP A 105 9.60 36.50 -5.42
N GLU A 106 10.00 37.77 -5.44
CA GLU A 106 11.03 38.34 -4.56
C GLU A 106 10.55 38.24 -3.10
N ASP A 107 11.50 38.05 -2.18
CA ASP A 107 11.35 38.28 -0.74
C ASP A 107 10.60 37.23 0.12
N GLU A 108 11.31 36.17 0.54
CA GLU A 108 11.13 35.64 1.91
C GLU A 108 12.47 35.11 2.44
N VAL A 109 13.18 36.03 3.10
CA VAL A 109 14.40 35.80 3.87
C VAL A 109 14.02 35.07 5.16
N PHE A 110 14.41 33.80 5.29
CA PHE A 110 14.44 33.12 6.58
C PHE A 110 15.75 33.51 7.26
N GLU A 111 15.66 34.40 8.25
CA GLU A 111 16.75 34.74 9.15
C GLU A 111 17.14 33.48 9.94
N GLU A 112 18.34 32.96 9.70
CA GLU A 112 19.04 32.07 10.63
C GLU A 112 19.38 32.90 11.88
N GLU A 113 18.62 32.68 12.96
CA GLU A 113 18.93 33.21 14.27
C GLU A 113 20.30 32.71 14.73
N SER A 114 21.14 33.68 15.05
CA SER A 114 22.51 33.57 15.53
C SER A 114 22.65 32.73 16.80
N GLU A 115 23.58 31.78 16.78
CA GLU A 115 24.15 31.13 17.96
C GLU A 115 25.03 32.13 18.73
N GLU A 116 24.51 32.77 19.78
CA GLU A 116 25.32 33.49 20.77
C GLU A 116 24.53 33.72 22.07
N GLU A 117 24.46 32.74 22.96
CA GLU A 117 24.44 32.99 24.42
C GLU A 117 24.81 31.70 25.20
N TYR A 118 25.98 31.72 25.84
CA TYR A 118 26.35 30.77 26.88
C TYR A 118 25.50 31.09 28.13
N ASP A 119 24.34 30.45 28.27
CA ASP A 119 23.58 30.51 29.51
C ASP A 119 23.83 29.24 30.34
N GLU A 120 24.29 29.45 31.57
CA GLU A 120 24.65 28.42 32.54
C GLU A 120 23.39 27.62 32.92
N GLY A 121 23.16 26.51 32.23
CA GLY A 121 22.08 25.59 32.54
C GLY A 121 22.14 25.16 34.02
N PRO A 122 20.98 25.03 34.70
CA PRO A 122 20.92 24.69 36.11
C PRO A 122 21.66 23.37 36.36
N GLN A 123 22.55 23.34 37.36
CA GLN A 123 23.25 22.13 37.78
C GLN A 123 22.24 21.09 38.30
N ILE A 124 21.77 20.23 37.40
CA ILE A 124 20.96 19.05 37.72
C ILE A 124 21.84 18.12 38.57
N SER A 125 21.33 17.67 39.72
CA SER A 125 22.10 16.81 40.62
C SER A 125 22.39 15.44 39.97
N GLU A 126 23.47 14.77 40.36
CA GLU A 126 23.82 13.43 39.84
C GLU A 126 22.67 12.41 40.00
N GLU A 127 21.81 12.56 41.01
CA GLU A 127 20.64 11.70 41.20
C GLU A 127 19.52 11.97 40.18
N GLU A 128 19.34 13.23 39.78
CA GLU A 128 18.36 13.61 38.76
C GLU A 128 18.83 13.22 37.36
N GLN A 129 20.14 13.30 37.08
CA GLN A 129 20.72 12.79 35.84
C GLN A 129 20.53 11.28 35.71
N LYS A 130 20.74 10.51 36.79
CA LYS A 130 20.49 9.07 36.79
C LYS A 130 19.02 8.72 36.54
N LYS A 131 18.08 9.45 37.15
CA LYS A 131 16.64 9.24 36.89
C LYS A 131 16.24 9.54 35.45
N LEU A 132 16.79 10.62 34.87
CA LEU A 132 16.57 10.94 33.45
C LEU A 132 17.15 9.88 32.52
N GLU A 133 18.31 9.32 32.86
CA GLU A 133 18.93 8.24 32.09
C GLU A 133 18.16 6.92 32.23
N GLU A 134 17.66 6.59 33.43
CA GLU A 134 16.78 5.44 33.67
C GLU A 134 15.45 5.58 32.90
N ASP A 135 14.80 6.74 32.94
CA ASP A 135 13.55 7.01 32.19
C ASP A 135 13.78 6.95 30.66
N ARG A 136 14.95 7.42 30.19
CA ARG A 136 15.35 7.29 28.78
C ARG A 136 15.49 5.81 28.38
N ILE A 137 16.17 5.01 29.19
CA ILE A 137 16.38 3.58 28.96
C ILE A 137 15.05 2.81 29.02
N GLU A 138 14.17 3.15 29.97
CA GLU A 138 12.86 2.51 30.08
C GLU A 138 11.96 2.83 28.89
N ARG A 139 11.97 4.09 28.41
CA ARG A 139 11.26 4.50 27.20
C ARG A 139 11.78 3.80 25.96
N GLU A 140 13.10 3.69 25.80
CA GLU A 140 13.74 2.97 24.70
C GLU A 140 13.35 1.47 24.71
N ARG A 141 13.35 0.84 25.89
CA ARG A 141 12.91 -0.56 26.05
C ARG A 141 11.45 -0.77 25.68
N LEU A 142 10.56 0.15 26.08
CA LEU A 142 9.13 0.08 25.71
C LEU A 142 8.92 0.29 24.20
N GLU A 143 9.70 1.16 23.57
CA GLU A 143 9.66 1.36 22.12
C GLU A 143 10.21 0.14 21.37
N GLU A 144 11.30 -0.47 21.84
CA GLU A 144 11.84 -1.71 21.30
C GLU A 144 10.84 -2.87 21.43
N GLU A 145 10.17 -3.03 22.57
CA GLU A 145 9.14 -4.05 22.76
C GLU A 145 7.96 -3.85 21.81
N ARG A 146 7.56 -2.59 21.60
CA ARG A 146 6.50 -2.23 20.63
C ARG A 146 6.92 -2.52 19.19
N ILE A 147 8.18 -2.26 18.84
CA ILE A 147 8.72 -2.55 17.50
C ILE A 147 8.84 -4.07 17.31
N ALA A 148 9.33 -4.80 18.31
CA ALA A 148 9.46 -6.25 18.29
C ALA A 148 8.10 -6.95 18.12
N ALA A 149 7.06 -6.47 18.82
CA ALA A 149 5.69 -6.99 18.66
C ALA A 149 5.16 -6.79 17.22
N ARG A 150 5.40 -5.60 16.62
CA ARG A 150 5.03 -5.32 15.22
C ARG A 150 5.82 -6.16 14.23
N GLU A 151 7.10 -6.43 14.49
CA GLU A 151 7.95 -7.25 13.64
C GLU A 151 7.58 -8.74 13.72
N GLU A 152 7.18 -9.22 14.90
CA GLU A 152 6.67 -10.58 15.06
C GLU A 152 5.33 -10.77 14.36
N GLU A 153 4.42 -9.79 14.43
CA GLU A 153 3.17 -9.82 13.67
C GLU A 153 3.43 -9.82 12.15
N ARG A 154 4.38 -8.99 11.68
CA ARG A 154 4.81 -8.98 10.28
C ARG A 154 5.35 -10.35 9.85
N ARG A 155 6.17 -10.98 10.70
CA ARG A 155 6.73 -12.31 10.44
C ARG A 155 5.63 -13.38 10.35
N ARG A 156 4.67 -13.38 11.28
CA ARG A 156 3.52 -14.32 11.26
C ARG A 156 2.68 -14.15 9.99
N ASN A 157 2.42 -12.91 9.58
CA ASN A 157 1.65 -12.61 8.37
C ASN A 157 2.41 -13.03 7.10
N GLU A 158 3.73 -12.81 7.04
CA GLU A 158 4.56 -13.26 5.92
C GLU A 158 4.64 -14.80 5.84
N GLU A 159 4.73 -15.50 6.97
CA GLU A 159 4.67 -16.96 7.03
C GLU A 159 3.31 -17.49 6.57
N GLU A 160 2.21 -16.83 6.95
CA GLU A 160 0.87 -17.19 6.48
C GLU A 160 0.75 -16.99 4.97
N LEU A 161 1.23 -15.86 4.42
CA LEU A 161 1.27 -15.60 2.99
C LEU A 161 2.12 -16.63 2.23
N ARG A 162 3.31 -17.00 2.76
CA ARG A 162 4.15 -18.06 2.19
C ARG A 162 3.45 -19.42 2.22
N SER A 163 2.72 -19.73 3.30
CA SER A 163 1.97 -20.98 3.41
C SER A 163 0.82 -21.05 2.39
N ARG A 164 0.08 -19.95 2.20
CA ARG A 164 -1.00 -19.84 1.20
C ARG A 164 -0.44 -19.91 -0.22
N ALA A 165 0.68 -19.25 -0.51
CA ALA A 165 1.33 -19.35 -1.81
C ALA A 165 1.71 -20.81 -2.15
N ARG A 166 2.30 -21.54 -1.18
CA ARG A 166 2.60 -22.98 -1.34
C ARG A 166 1.35 -23.84 -1.54
N GLN A 167 0.22 -23.50 -0.89
CA GLN A 167 -1.04 -24.21 -1.10
C GLN A 167 -1.62 -23.97 -2.50
N VAL A 168 -1.55 -22.72 -2.99
CA VAL A 168 -1.99 -22.37 -4.35
C VAL A 168 -1.15 -23.10 -5.39
N ASP A 169 0.18 -23.14 -5.24
CA ASP A 169 1.06 -23.88 -6.14
C ASP A 169 0.77 -25.38 -6.14
N ARG A 170 0.53 -25.98 -4.95
CA ARG A 170 0.15 -27.40 -4.86
C ARG A 170 -1.20 -27.69 -5.49
N ARG A 171 -2.21 -26.83 -5.28
CA ARG A 171 -3.52 -26.99 -5.91
C ARG A 171 -3.43 -26.85 -7.42
N ALA A 172 -2.74 -25.82 -7.92
CA ALA A 172 -2.51 -25.62 -9.35
C ALA A 172 -1.76 -26.81 -9.97
N MET A 173 -0.72 -27.35 -9.32
CA MET A 173 -0.04 -28.56 -9.78
C MET A 173 -0.96 -29.79 -9.75
N SER A 174 -1.79 -29.95 -8.72
CA SER A 174 -2.74 -31.06 -8.63
C SER A 174 -3.82 -31.01 -9.71
N GLU A 175 -4.34 -29.82 -10.02
CA GLU A 175 -5.27 -29.61 -11.12
C GLU A 175 -4.61 -29.92 -12.46
N LEU A 176 -3.36 -29.45 -12.67
CA LEU A 176 -2.60 -29.75 -13.88
C LEU A 176 -2.35 -31.25 -14.02
N LEU A 177 -2.00 -31.95 -12.94
CA LEU A 177 -1.80 -33.39 -12.91
C LEU A 177 -3.10 -34.18 -13.12
N GLN A 178 -4.23 -33.75 -12.58
CA GLN A 178 -5.54 -34.35 -12.89
C GLN A 178 -5.90 -34.17 -14.37
N HIS A 179 -5.59 -33.01 -14.97
CA HIS A 179 -5.80 -32.80 -16.40
C HIS A 179 -4.82 -33.57 -17.28
N VAL A 180 -3.56 -33.77 -16.86
CA VAL A 180 -2.55 -34.54 -17.60
C VAL A 180 -2.75 -36.05 -17.43
N ALA A 181 -3.23 -36.53 -16.28
CA ALA A 181 -3.53 -37.95 -16.04
C ALA A 181 -4.75 -38.47 -16.85
N VAL A 182 -5.58 -37.57 -17.38
CA VAL A 182 -6.66 -37.91 -18.33
C VAL A 182 -6.13 -37.96 -19.78
N MET A 183 -4.88 -37.57 -20.04
CA MET A 183 -4.30 -37.48 -21.41
C MET A 183 -3.43 -38.67 -21.84
N ASN A 184 -3.47 -39.82 -21.15
CA ASN A 184 -2.93 -41.09 -21.65
C ASN A 184 -3.94 -42.21 -21.36
N PRO A 185 -4.68 -42.70 -22.38
CA PRO A 185 -4.11 -43.58 -23.39
C PRO A 185 -4.47 -43.17 -24.83
N GLY A 186 -3.77 -43.74 -25.80
CA GLY A 186 -3.71 -43.27 -27.18
C GLY A 186 -5.04 -43.05 -27.90
N GLN A 187 -4.92 -42.30 -29.00
CA GLN A 187 -5.87 -42.07 -30.09
C GLN A 187 -6.54 -40.69 -30.14
N LYS A 188 -6.39 -40.11 -31.33
CA LYS A 188 -7.23 -39.10 -32.00
C LYS A 188 -7.09 -37.67 -31.51
N LYS A 189 -6.33 -36.92 -32.32
CA LYS A 189 -6.38 -35.46 -32.43
C LYS A 189 -7.85 -34.96 -32.39
N PRO A 190 -8.26 -34.17 -31.39
CA PRO A 190 -9.46 -33.37 -31.54
C PRO A 190 -9.08 -32.08 -32.25
N LYS A 191 -9.73 -31.83 -33.40
CA LYS A 191 -9.81 -30.52 -34.02
C LYS A 191 -10.18 -29.49 -32.94
N GLY A 192 -9.46 -28.37 -32.93
CA GLY A 192 -9.65 -27.28 -31.98
C GLY A 192 -11.11 -26.87 -31.87
N GLY A 193 -11.73 -27.22 -30.75
CA GLY A 193 -12.94 -26.60 -30.25
C GLY A 193 -12.57 -25.86 -28.99
N LYS A 194 -12.72 -24.53 -28.99
CA LYS A 194 -12.74 -23.75 -27.75
C LYS A 194 -13.84 -24.37 -26.89
N GLN A 195 -13.48 -25.12 -25.85
CA GLN A 195 -14.40 -25.42 -24.76
C GLN A 195 -14.72 -24.08 -24.09
N GLN A 196 -15.77 -23.41 -24.56
CA GLN A 196 -16.42 -22.36 -23.78
C GLN A 196 -16.94 -23.06 -22.53
N LYS A 197 -16.27 -22.83 -21.38
CA LYS A 197 -16.84 -23.14 -20.06
C LYS A 197 -18.24 -22.56 -20.05
N GLN A 198 -19.27 -23.42 -20.00
CA GLN A 198 -20.64 -22.97 -19.84
C GLN A 198 -20.74 -22.31 -18.46
N ILE A 199 -21.13 -21.04 -18.45
CA ILE A 199 -21.37 -20.29 -17.22
C ILE A 199 -22.74 -20.75 -16.70
N SER A 200 -22.78 -21.28 -15.47
CA SER A 200 -24.04 -21.64 -14.82
C SER A 200 -24.72 -20.39 -14.25
N ALA A 201 -26.05 -20.42 -14.14
CA ALA A 201 -26.82 -19.38 -13.46
C ALA A 201 -26.35 -19.19 -12.00
N GLU A 202 -26.06 -20.29 -11.31
CA GLU A 202 -25.48 -20.32 -9.96
C GLU A 202 -24.16 -19.53 -9.86
N THR A 203 -23.29 -19.62 -10.87
CA THR A 203 -22.04 -18.82 -10.89
C THR A 203 -22.33 -17.32 -10.96
N VAL A 204 -23.38 -16.93 -11.68
CA VAL A 204 -23.79 -15.53 -11.78
C VAL A 204 -24.40 -15.07 -10.45
N ASP A 205 -25.26 -15.89 -9.85
CA ASP A 205 -25.89 -15.59 -8.55
C ASP A 205 -24.84 -15.44 -7.43
N ASP A 206 -23.88 -16.36 -7.34
CA ASP A 206 -22.76 -16.28 -6.39
C ASP A 206 -21.97 -14.99 -6.58
N MET A 207 -21.73 -14.59 -7.83
CA MET A 207 -21.03 -13.35 -8.14
C MET A 207 -21.86 -12.12 -7.79
N GLU A 208 -23.19 -12.17 -7.94
CA GLU A 208 -24.08 -11.09 -7.50
C GLU A 208 -24.07 -10.93 -5.98
N ILE A 209 -24.08 -12.03 -5.24
CA ILE A 209 -23.93 -12.03 -3.76
C ILE A 209 -22.58 -11.42 -3.38
N GLN A 210 -21.48 -11.84 -4.02
CA GLN A 210 -20.14 -11.30 -3.76
C GLN A 210 -20.04 -9.80 -4.04
N VAL A 211 -20.58 -9.34 -5.18
CA VAL A 211 -20.61 -7.90 -5.51
C VAL A 211 -21.45 -7.12 -4.50
N THR A 212 -22.56 -7.70 -4.02
CA THR A 212 -23.42 -7.07 -3.02
C THR A 212 -22.72 -6.95 -1.67
N LEU A 213 -22.07 -8.01 -1.19
CA LEU A 213 -21.27 -7.99 0.04
C LEU A 213 -20.12 -6.97 -0.05
N LEU A 214 -19.41 -6.94 -1.17
CA LEU A 214 -18.30 -6.02 -1.40
C LEU A 214 -18.76 -4.55 -1.44
N ARG A 215 -19.94 -4.30 -2.02
CA ARG A 215 -20.56 -2.97 -2.00
C ARG A 215 -20.94 -2.55 -0.58
N LYS A 216 -21.61 -3.43 0.18
CA LYS A 216 -21.94 -3.18 1.60
C LYS A 216 -20.67 -2.93 2.42
N GLU A 217 -19.59 -3.68 2.20
CA GLU A 217 -18.29 -3.44 2.85
C GLU A 217 -17.69 -2.07 2.51
N LYS A 218 -17.68 -1.69 1.22
CA LYS A 218 -17.22 -0.36 0.80
C LYS A 218 -18.03 0.75 1.48
N ASP A 219 -19.36 0.66 1.42
CA ASP A 219 -20.27 1.66 1.96
C ASP A 219 -20.12 1.76 3.49
N ARG A 220 -19.93 0.62 4.16
CA ARG A 220 -19.62 0.55 5.60
C ARG A 220 -18.32 1.27 5.96
N ILE A 221 -17.21 1.00 5.28
CA ILE A 221 -15.93 1.69 5.56
C ILE A 221 -16.05 3.19 5.28
N GLN A 222 -16.71 3.57 4.17
CA GLN A 222 -16.94 4.96 3.83
C GLN A 222 -17.76 5.68 4.91
N MET A 223 -18.82 5.06 5.41
CA MET A 223 -19.65 5.62 6.47
C MET A 223 -18.86 5.79 7.78
N VAL A 224 -18.07 4.78 8.18
CA VAL A 224 -17.27 4.87 9.40
C VAL A 224 -16.21 5.96 9.31
N LEU A 225 -15.59 6.18 8.14
CA LEU A 225 -14.64 7.28 7.92
C LEU A 225 -15.27 8.67 8.03
N GLN A 226 -16.57 8.81 7.81
CA GLN A 226 -17.26 10.10 7.86
C GLN A 226 -17.63 10.53 9.29
N TYR A 227 -17.72 9.59 10.24
CA TYR A 227 -18.04 9.93 11.62
C TYR A 227 -16.85 10.58 12.33
N SER A 228 -17.15 11.63 13.10
CA SER A 228 -16.23 12.20 14.09
C SER A 228 -16.08 11.25 15.27
N GLU A 229 -15.01 11.38 16.06
CA GLU A 229 -14.82 10.52 17.24
C GLU A 229 -15.91 10.72 18.30
N GLU A 230 -16.50 11.91 18.37
CA GLU A 230 -17.60 12.26 19.29
C GLU A 230 -18.90 11.53 18.94
N ASP A 231 -19.15 11.27 17.64
CA ASP A 231 -20.37 10.60 17.17
C ASP A 231 -20.30 9.07 17.27
N LEU A 232 -19.08 8.49 17.36
CA LEU A 232 -18.87 7.04 17.31
C LEU A 232 -19.68 6.27 18.36
N PRO A 233 -19.78 6.68 19.64
CA PRO A 233 -20.55 5.95 20.64
C PRO A 233 -22.05 5.88 20.31
N SER A 234 -22.63 7.00 19.83
CA SER A 234 -24.04 7.05 19.42
C SER A 234 -24.28 6.14 18.22
N LYS A 235 -23.38 6.18 17.22
CA LYS A 235 -23.51 5.36 16.01
C LYS A 235 -23.32 3.88 16.26
N LEU A 236 -22.49 3.52 17.24
CA LEU A 236 -22.31 2.16 17.68
C LEU A 236 -23.55 1.62 18.40
N ALA A 237 -24.21 2.43 19.24
CA ALA A 237 -25.49 2.08 19.84
C ALA A 237 -26.59 1.88 18.77
N GLU A 238 -26.71 2.81 17.82
CA GLU A 238 -27.63 2.69 16.68
C GLU A 238 -27.35 1.42 15.85
N ALA A 239 -26.08 1.12 15.57
CA ALA A 239 -25.69 -0.05 14.79
C ALA A 239 -26.01 -1.37 15.51
N LYS A 240 -25.82 -1.44 16.83
CA LYS A 240 -26.21 -2.62 17.63
C LYS A 240 -27.72 -2.83 17.62
N GLN A 241 -28.50 -1.75 17.74
CA GLN A 241 -29.96 -1.83 17.66
C GLN A 241 -30.43 -2.31 16.27
N GLN A 242 -29.82 -1.81 15.19
CA GLN A 242 -30.11 -2.28 13.84
C GLN A 242 -29.71 -3.75 13.62
N LEU A 243 -28.60 -4.20 14.18
CA LEU A 243 -28.19 -5.60 14.13
C LEU A 243 -29.25 -6.50 14.78
N ASP A 244 -29.72 -6.13 15.98
CA ASP A 244 -30.77 -6.88 16.69
C ASP A 244 -32.08 -6.95 15.89
N GLU A 245 -32.47 -5.87 15.22
CA GLU A 245 -33.64 -5.84 14.33
C GLU A 245 -33.49 -6.78 13.13
N VAL A 246 -32.33 -6.78 12.46
CA VAL A 246 -32.07 -7.63 11.29
C VAL A 246 -31.98 -9.10 11.69
N VAL A 247 -31.32 -9.41 12.81
CA VAL A 247 -31.24 -10.77 13.36
C VAL A 247 -32.64 -11.25 13.77
N SER A 248 -33.45 -10.39 14.37
CA SER A 248 -34.86 -10.71 14.70
C SER A 248 -35.68 -11.02 13.45
N LYS A 249 -35.51 -10.25 12.36
CA LYS A 249 -36.15 -10.52 11.06
C LYS A 249 -35.68 -11.85 10.46
N LEU A 250 -34.38 -12.13 10.50
CA LEU A 250 -33.80 -13.38 10.01
C LEU A 250 -34.35 -14.59 10.78
N ASN A 251 -34.47 -14.48 12.10
CA ASN A 251 -35.06 -15.53 12.95
C ASN A 251 -36.56 -15.70 12.71
N ALA A 252 -37.30 -14.60 12.48
CA ALA A 252 -38.72 -14.64 12.16
C ALA A 252 -39.02 -15.20 10.76
N GLN A 253 -38.09 -15.08 9.80
CA GLN A 253 -38.20 -15.62 8.45
C GLN A 253 -37.92 -17.13 8.35
N GLY A 254 -37.80 -17.83 9.49
CA GLY A 254 -37.63 -19.28 9.63
C GLY A 254 -37.92 -20.09 8.37
N SER A 255 -36.85 -20.46 7.65
CA SER A 255 -36.79 -21.58 6.70
C SER A 255 -37.68 -21.49 5.44
N ALA A 256 -38.26 -20.33 5.13
CA ALA A 256 -39.16 -20.19 4.00
C ALA A 256 -38.79 -18.99 3.13
N LYS A 257 -37.88 -19.18 2.16
CA LYS A 257 -38.23 -18.81 0.79
C LYS A 257 -37.50 -19.46 -0.38
N LYS A 258 -36.20 -19.79 -0.46
CA LYS A 258 -35.62 -20.27 -1.74
C LYS A 258 -36.10 -19.41 -2.93
N GLY A 259 -35.92 -18.11 -2.80
CA GLY A 259 -36.30 -17.15 -3.83
C GLY A 259 -35.60 -17.48 -5.14
N ASP A 260 -36.41 -17.71 -6.17
CA ASP A 260 -35.99 -17.93 -7.56
C ASP A 260 -35.15 -16.73 -8.02
N THR A 261 -33.82 -16.85 -7.98
CA THR A 261 -32.92 -15.85 -8.52
C THR A 261 -33.22 -15.75 -10.02
N GLY A 262 -33.56 -14.55 -10.50
CA GLY A 262 -34.08 -14.32 -11.86
C GLY A 262 -33.12 -14.68 -13.03
N THR A 263 -32.02 -15.37 -12.75
CA THR A 263 -31.02 -15.87 -13.68
C THR A 263 -31.40 -17.20 -14.33
N ALA A 264 -32.38 -17.95 -13.79
CA ALA A 264 -32.79 -19.27 -14.29
C ALA A 264 -33.24 -19.28 -15.78
N ASN A 265 -33.76 -18.15 -16.27
CA ASN A 265 -34.26 -18.01 -17.65
C ASN A 265 -33.31 -17.23 -18.60
N MET A 266 -32.09 -16.90 -18.17
CA MET A 266 -31.16 -16.15 -19.03
C MET A 266 -30.46 -17.06 -20.05
N GLY A 267 -30.41 -16.63 -21.31
CA GLY A 267 -29.64 -17.34 -22.33
C GLY A 267 -28.12 -17.26 -22.05
N GLN A 268 -27.33 -18.22 -22.55
CA GLN A 268 -25.88 -18.29 -22.29
C GLN A 268 -25.11 -16.99 -22.66
N LYS A 269 -25.55 -16.27 -23.71
CA LYS A 269 -24.97 -14.95 -24.06
C LYS A 269 -25.27 -13.89 -22.99
N GLN A 270 -26.46 -13.90 -22.40
CA GLN A 270 -26.84 -12.98 -21.32
C GLN A 270 -26.09 -13.32 -20.03
N LEU A 271 -25.99 -14.61 -19.66
CA LEU A 271 -25.20 -15.04 -18.50
C LEU A 271 -23.73 -14.62 -18.63
N SER A 272 -23.13 -14.78 -19.81
CA SER A 272 -21.75 -14.34 -20.07
C SER A 272 -21.58 -12.83 -19.98
N SER A 273 -22.50 -12.07 -20.58
CA SER A 273 -22.51 -10.60 -20.47
C SER A 273 -22.63 -10.16 -19.01
N ARG A 274 -23.56 -10.77 -18.25
CA ARG A 274 -23.80 -10.47 -16.85
C ARG A 274 -22.60 -10.78 -15.97
N LEU A 275 -21.98 -11.95 -16.17
CA LEU A 275 -20.75 -12.31 -15.47
C LEU A 275 -19.63 -11.31 -15.75
N SER A 276 -19.46 -10.89 -17.00
CA SER A 276 -18.43 -9.90 -17.37
C SER A 276 -18.66 -8.53 -16.72
N GLU A 277 -19.92 -8.09 -16.64
CA GLU A 277 -20.32 -6.86 -15.97
C GLU A 277 -20.03 -6.94 -14.46
N LEU A 278 -20.38 -8.07 -13.84
CA LEU A 278 -20.13 -8.31 -12.42
C LEU A 278 -18.64 -8.40 -12.09
N THR A 279 -17.83 -9.04 -12.93
CA THR A 279 -16.35 -9.06 -12.77
C THR A 279 -15.76 -7.66 -12.85
N GLN A 280 -16.22 -6.83 -13.79
CA GLN A 280 -15.79 -5.42 -13.87
C GLN A 280 -16.21 -4.63 -12.63
N LYS A 281 -17.45 -4.82 -12.15
CA LYS A 281 -17.94 -4.19 -10.91
C LYS A 281 -17.15 -4.62 -9.69
N GLN A 282 -16.89 -5.93 -9.54
CA GLN A 282 -16.08 -6.49 -8.46
C GLN A 282 -14.66 -5.88 -8.45
N THR A 283 -14.03 -5.75 -9.62
CA THR A 283 -12.70 -5.14 -9.74
C THR A 283 -12.71 -3.67 -9.30
N LYS A 284 -13.68 -2.87 -9.77
CA LYS A 284 -13.82 -1.45 -9.37
C LYS A 284 -14.07 -1.30 -7.87
N LEU A 285 -15.04 -2.05 -7.34
CA LEU A 285 -15.37 -2.02 -5.91
C LEU A 285 -14.20 -2.48 -5.03
N THR A 286 -13.41 -3.46 -5.48
CA THR A 286 -12.24 -3.93 -4.74
C THR A 286 -11.18 -2.84 -4.62
N MET A 287 -10.92 -2.10 -5.70
CA MET A 287 -9.97 -0.98 -5.68
C MET A 287 -10.45 0.15 -4.77
N GLU A 288 -11.73 0.53 -4.86
CA GLU A 288 -12.32 1.57 -4.00
C GLU A 288 -12.31 1.15 -2.52
N ARG A 289 -12.69 -0.09 -2.22
CA ARG A 289 -12.65 -0.67 -0.87
C ARG A 289 -11.24 -0.68 -0.31
N ASN A 290 -10.24 -1.09 -1.10
CA ASN A 290 -8.83 -1.06 -0.68
C ASN A 290 -8.34 0.37 -0.40
N ARG A 291 -8.72 1.35 -1.24
CA ARG A 291 -8.38 2.76 -1.02
C ARG A 291 -8.95 3.27 0.30
N LEU A 292 -10.22 2.99 0.58
CA LEU A 292 -10.88 3.40 1.83
C LEU A 292 -10.32 2.66 3.04
N ALA A 293 -10.04 1.36 2.92
CA ALA A 293 -9.43 0.57 4.00
C ALA A 293 -8.03 1.08 4.37
N LEU A 294 -7.26 1.60 3.40
CA LEU A 294 -5.98 2.26 3.68
C LEU A 294 -6.17 3.58 4.44
N GLN A 295 -7.19 4.37 4.12
CA GLN A 295 -7.52 5.60 4.86
C GLN A 295 -7.98 5.31 6.30
N LEU A 296 -8.68 4.21 6.52
CA LEU A 296 -9.05 3.81 7.88
C LEU A 296 -7.82 3.38 8.70
N LYS A 297 -6.85 2.72 8.06
CA LYS A 297 -5.59 2.30 8.72
C LYS A 297 -4.67 3.46 9.10
N THR A 298 -4.81 4.64 8.49
CA THR A 298 -4.00 5.80 8.87
C THR A 298 -4.45 6.42 10.19
N GLU A 299 -5.69 6.18 10.63
CA GLU A 299 -6.26 6.71 11.87
C GLU A 299 -6.85 5.57 12.72
N PRO A 300 -6.00 4.77 13.40
CA PRO A 300 -6.45 3.66 14.23
C PRO A 300 -7.27 4.17 15.42
N CYS A 301 -8.55 3.81 15.46
CA CYS A 301 -9.47 4.16 16.53
C CYS A 301 -10.27 2.91 16.92
N PRO A 302 -10.14 2.40 18.17
CA PRO A 302 -10.80 1.17 18.60
C PRO A 302 -12.33 1.20 18.43
N LEU A 303 -12.96 2.36 18.65
CA LEU A 303 -14.40 2.55 18.45
C LEU A 303 -14.82 2.39 16.97
N ARG A 304 -13.96 2.81 16.03
CA ARG A 304 -14.20 2.61 14.59
C ARG A 304 -14.14 1.12 14.24
N GLU A 305 -13.20 0.38 14.82
CA GLU A 305 -13.08 -1.08 14.61
C GLU A 305 -14.29 -1.85 15.15
N GLU A 306 -14.75 -1.52 16.36
CA GLU A 306 -15.96 -2.11 16.93
C GLU A 306 -17.20 -1.79 16.07
N LEU A 307 -17.36 -0.54 15.66
CA LEU A 307 -18.46 -0.13 14.78
C LEU A 307 -18.43 -0.89 13.46
N LEU A 308 -17.25 -1.08 12.85
CA LEU A 308 -17.10 -1.86 11.62
C LEU A 308 -17.47 -3.34 11.81
N ALA A 309 -17.14 -3.93 12.95
CA ALA A 309 -17.49 -5.31 13.27
C ALA A 309 -19.01 -5.49 13.39
N VAL A 310 -19.68 -4.63 14.16
CA VAL A 310 -21.14 -4.66 14.35
C VAL A 310 -21.87 -4.47 13.02
N LEU A 311 -21.44 -3.48 12.22
CA LEU A 311 -22.04 -3.22 10.92
C LEU A 311 -21.78 -4.36 9.92
N LYS A 312 -20.63 -5.05 10.01
CA LYS A 312 -20.35 -6.23 9.19
C LYS A 312 -21.31 -7.37 9.50
N GLU A 313 -21.53 -7.68 10.78
CA GLU A 313 -22.50 -8.71 11.18
C GLU A 313 -23.92 -8.35 10.71
N ARG A 314 -24.31 -7.08 10.82
CA ARG A 314 -25.60 -6.58 10.34
C ARG A 314 -25.74 -6.77 8.84
N ASP A 315 -24.70 -6.41 8.08
CA ASP A 315 -24.71 -6.51 6.62
C ASP A 315 -24.79 -7.97 6.15
N GLU A 316 -24.05 -8.88 6.81
CA GLU A 316 -24.09 -10.32 6.52
C GLU A 316 -25.47 -10.92 6.84
N ALA A 317 -26.07 -10.56 7.97
CA ALA A 317 -27.43 -10.96 8.32
C ALA A 317 -28.45 -10.41 7.31
N GLN A 318 -28.30 -9.16 6.88
CA GLN A 318 -29.18 -8.54 5.89
C GLN A 318 -29.03 -9.18 4.51
N VAL A 319 -27.81 -9.51 4.06
CA VAL A 319 -27.62 -10.27 2.80
C VAL A 319 -28.31 -11.63 2.87
N LYS A 320 -28.26 -12.33 4.02
CA LYS A 320 -29.01 -13.57 4.18
C LYS A 320 -30.53 -13.36 4.08
N VAL A 321 -31.06 -12.26 4.61
CA VAL A 321 -32.48 -11.89 4.44
C VAL A 321 -32.82 -11.55 2.99
N ASP A 322 -31.93 -10.83 2.29
CA ASP A 322 -32.16 -10.34 0.93
C ASP A 322 -32.10 -11.49 -0.11
N PHE A 323 -31.28 -12.52 0.14
CA PHE A 323 -31.03 -13.65 -0.77
C PHE A 323 -31.59 -14.99 -0.28
N ALA A 324 -32.40 -15.01 0.80
CA ALA A 324 -33.13 -16.20 1.26
C ALA A 324 -34.38 -16.49 0.42
#